data_AF-A0A0C1ZMH2-F1
#
_entry.id   AF-A0A0C1ZMH2-F1
#
_cell.length_a   1.000
_cell.length_b   1.000
_cell.length_c   1.000
_cell.angle_alpha   90.00
_cell.angle_beta   90.00
_cell.angle_gamma   90.00
#
_symmetry.space_group_name_H-M   'P 1'
#
loop_
_entity.id
_entity.type
_entity.pdbx_description
1 polymer ?
#
loop_
_entity_poly.entity_id
_entity_poly.type
_entity_poly.pdbx_seq_one_letter_code
_entity_poly.pdbx_strand_id
1 'polypeptide(L)'
;MVSTNVMPPRGREDFMALIEHGLKVAGAKTKLLSEQAIEILWRVSHGLPRQASRLLRTSLTLAHDRDQSFVDDRVMLDACEELQLGRPTVTQGHAEAVQPRGDRGTTSRK
;
A
#
# COMPACT_ATOMS: atom_id res chain seq x y z
N MET A 1 -11.81 -10.26 -31.39
CA MET A 1 -11.31 -11.34 -30.53
C MET A 1 -10.18 -10.74 -29.68
N VAL A 2 -10.47 -10.24 -28.48
CA VAL A 2 -9.43 -9.66 -27.60
C VAL A 2 -8.70 -10.83 -26.97
N SER A 3 -7.41 -10.98 -27.30
CA SER A 3 -6.52 -11.87 -26.58
C SER A 3 -6.40 -11.35 -25.15
N THR A 4 -7.15 -11.97 -24.23
CA THR A 4 -6.99 -11.74 -22.81
C THR A 4 -5.60 -12.26 -22.45
N ASN A 5 -4.60 -11.37 -22.47
CA ASN A 5 -3.24 -11.66 -22.01
C ASN A 5 -3.30 -11.77 -20.49
N VAL A 6 -3.85 -12.90 -20.00
CA VAL A 6 -3.87 -13.22 -18.58
C VAL A 6 -2.46 -13.65 -18.24
N MET A 7 -1.64 -12.69 -17.79
CA MET A 7 -0.34 -13.00 -17.20
C MET A 7 -0.58 -14.00 -16.07
N PRO A 8 0.12 -15.15 -16.05
CA PRO A 8 -0.07 -16.13 -14.99
C PRO A 8 0.21 -15.48 -13.64
N PRO A 9 -0.59 -15.81 -12.60
CA PRO A 9 -0.33 -15.33 -11.26
C PRO A 9 1.09 -15.75 -10.88
N ARG A 10 1.93 -14.74 -10.60
CA ARG A 10 3.34 -14.97 -10.27
C ARG A 10 3.41 -15.58 -8.87
N GLY A 11 4.46 -16.37 -8.60
CA GLY A 11 4.70 -16.89 -7.26
C GLY A 11 4.81 -15.75 -6.24
N ARG A 12 4.60 -16.06 -4.95
CA ARG A 12 4.70 -15.06 -3.87
C ARG A 12 6.04 -14.31 -3.91
N GLU A 13 7.13 -15.01 -4.21
CA GLU A 13 8.47 -14.43 -4.26
C GLU A 13 8.65 -13.45 -5.43
N ASP A 14 8.23 -13.85 -6.64
CA ASP A 14 8.25 -12.97 -7.82
C ASP A 14 7.39 -11.72 -7.62
N PHE A 15 6.27 -11.87 -6.92
CA PHE A 15 5.39 -10.75 -6.59
C PHE A 15 6.05 -9.80 -5.58
N MET A 16 6.69 -10.33 -4.55
CA MET A 16 7.44 -9.53 -3.58
C MET A 16 8.57 -8.77 -4.27
N ALA A 17 9.34 -9.43 -5.15
CA ALA A 17 10.40 -8.82 -5.93
C ALA A 17 9.87 -7.71 -6.86
N LEU A 18 8.69 -7.90 -7.47
CA LEU A 18 8.03 -6.88 -8.27
C LEU A 18 7.68 -5.62 -7.44
N ILE A 19 7.11 -5.81 -6.26
CA ILE A 19 6.72 -4.70 -5.38
C ILE A 19 7.96 -3.97 -4.86
N GLU A 20 8.97 -4.70 -4.40
CA GLU A 20 10.24 -4.12 -3.94
C GLU A 20 10.93 -3.32 -5.05
N HIS A 21 11.01 -3.89 -6.26
CA HIS A 21 11.57 -3.19 -7.40
C HIS A 21 10.76 -1.95 -7.76
N GLY A 22 9.42 -2.04 -7.78
CA GLY A 22 8.53 -0.91 -8.05
C GLY A 22 8.71 0.24 -7.06
N LEU A 23 8.82 -0.07 -5.76
CA LEU A 23 9.09 0.92 -4.71
C LEU A 23 10.48 1.54 -4.87
N LYS A 24 11.50 0.73 -5.18
CA LYS A 24 12.86 1.21 -5.43
C LYS A 24 12.91 2.17 -6.62
N VAL A 25 12.24 1.83 -7.72
CA VAL A 25 12.15 2.69 -8.93
C VAL A 25 11.38 3.97 -8.64
N ALA A 26 10.34 3.91 -7.80
CA ALA A 26 9.62 5.10 -7.34
C ALA A 26 10.45 6.00 -6.39
N GLY A 27 11.67 5.59 -6.02
CA GLY A 27 12.56 6.35 -5.16
C GLY A 27 12.30 6.15 -3.67
N ALA A 28 11.57 5.11 -3.27
CA ALA A 28 11.40 4.75 -1.87
C ALA A 28 12.77 4.37 -1.27
N LYS A 29 13.28 5.20 -0.36
CA LYS A 29 14.56 4.98 0.34
C LYS A 29 14.40 4.17 1.63
N THR A 30 13.18 4.04 2.12
CA THR A 30 12.80 3.36 3.36
C THR A 30 11.64 2.42 3.11
N LYS A 31 11.43 1.45 4.02
CA LYS A 31 10.26 0.55 3.97
C LYS A 31 8.99 1.38 4.20
N LEU A 32 8.22 1.62 3.14
CA LEU A 32 7.00 2.44 3.16
C LEU A 32 5.74 1.65 3.53
N LEU A 33 5.81 0.31 3.55
CA LEU A 33 4.67 -0.58 3.78
C LEU A 33 4.92 -1.46 5.00
N SER A 34 3.88 -1.63 5.81
CA SER A 34 3.87 -2.63 6.86
C SER A 34 3.83 -4.05 6.29
N GLU A 35 4.32 -5.03 7.05
CA GLU A 35 4.23 -6.44 6.65
C GLU A 35 2.78 -6.88 6.48
N GLN A 36 1.89 -6.37 7.34
CA GLN A 36 0.45 -6.59 7.24
C GLN A 36 -0.14 -6.01 5.95
N ALA A 37 0.27 -4.81 5.54
CA ALA A 37 -0.17 -4.18 4.30
C ALA A 37 0.25 -5.01 3.07
N ILE A 38 1.45 -5.61 3.10
CA ILE A 38 1.94 -6.51 2.06
C ILE A 38 1.11 -7.80 1.99
N GLU A 39 0.74 -8.38 3.14
CA GLU A 39 -0.10 -9.57 3.18
C GLU A 39 -1.51 -9.30 2.63
N ILE A 40 -2.11 -8.16 2.97
CA ILE A 40 -3.40 -7.73 2.42
C ILE A 40 -3.30 -7.53 0.91
N LEU A 41 -2.26 -6.85 0.44
CA LEU A 41 -1.99 -6.64 -0.98
C LEU A 41 -1.91 -7.96 -1.75
N TRP A 42 -1.22 -8.96 -1.19
CA TRP A 42 -1.12 -10.30 -1.77
C TRP A 42 -2.48 -11.02 -1.79
N ARG A 43 -3.20 -11.03 -0.66
CA ARG A 43 -4.50 -11.69 -0.51
C ARG A 43 -5.54 -11.15 -1.48
N VAL A 44 -5.57 -9.83 -1.68
CA VAL A 44 -6.55 -9.16 -2.55
C VAL A 44 -6.14 -9.27 -4.02
N SER A 45 -4.85 -9.15 -4.32
CA SER A 45 -4.38 -9.15 -5.71
C SER A 45 -4.24 -10.55 -6.30
N HIS A 46 -4.18 -11.61 -5.48
CA HIS A 46 -3.94 -13.00 -5.90
C HIS A 46 -2.71 -13.17 -6.82
N GLY A 47 -1.70 -12.32 -6.67
CA GLY A 47 -0.50 -12.31 -7.52
C GLY A 47 -0.66 -11.62 -8.88
N LEU A 48 -1.75 -10.89 -9.11
CA LEU A 48 -1.95 -10.08 -10.31
C LEU A 48 -1.23 -8.72 -10.18
N PRO A 49 -0.17 -8.46 -10.97
CA PRO A 49 0.62 -7.24 -10.84
C PRO A 49 -0.20 -5.97 -11.08
N ARG A 50 -1.12 -6.02 -12.05
CA ARG A 50 -1.97 -4.87 -12.40
C ARG A 50 -2.92 -4.48 -11.28
N GLN A 51 -3.49 -5.45 -10.56
CA GLN A 51 -4.35 -5.16 -9.41
C GLN A 51 -3.50 -4.61 -8.25
N ALA A 52 -2.36 -5.22 -7.99
CA ALA A 52 -1.45 -4.76 -6.93
C ALA A 52 -0.97 -3.33 -7.15
N SER A 53 -0.50 -2.98 -8.36
CA SER A 53 -0.06 -1.61 -8.65
C SER A 53 -1.19 -0.59 -8.48
N ARG A 54 -2.43 -0.97 -8.81
CA ARG A 54 -3.60 -0.10 -8.71
C ARG A 54 -4.01 0.11 -7.25
N LEU A 55 -3.98 -0.96 -6.44
CA LEU A 55 -4.20 -0.88 -5.00
C LEU A 55 -3.11 -0.07 -4.31
N LEU A 56 -1.84 -0.33 -4.65
CA LEU A 56 -0.68 0.36 -4.08
C LEU A 56 -0.67 1.85 -4.41
N ARG A 57 -1.05 2.24 -5.63
CA ARG A 57 -1.22 3.66 -5.98
C ARG A 57 -2.30 4.33 -5.14
N THR A 58 -3.44 3.66 -4.96
CA THR A 58 -4.57 4.20 -4.20
C THR A 58 -4.20 4.34 -2.71
N SER A 59 -3.53 3.35 -2.14
CA SER A 59 -3.08 3.42 -0.73
C SER A 59 -2.02 4.49 -0.51
N LEU A 60 -1.10 4.70 -1.46
CA LEU A 60 -0.14 5.82 -1.38
C LEU A 60 -0.83 7.19 -1.47
N THR A 61 -1.84 7.34 -2.32
CA THR A 61 -2.64 8.58 -2.38
C THR A 61 -3.39 8.82 -1.07
N LEU A 62 -4.03 7.80 -0.50
CA LEU A 62 -4.73 7.92 0.78
C LEU A 62 -3.77 8.22 1.95
N ALA A 63 -2.58 7.61 1.96
CA ALA A 63 -1.54 7.93 2.94
C ALA A 63 -1.12 9.39 2.80
N HIS A 64 -0.89 9.87 1.58
CA HIS A 64 -0.51 11.25 1.31
C HIS A 64 -1.59 12.25 1.76
N ASP A 65 -2.86 11.99 1.44
CA ASP A 65 -3.99 12.84 1.85
C ASP A 65 -4.15 12.92 3.37
N ARG A 66 -3.63 11.92 4.10
CA ARG A 66 -3.62 11.86 5.57
C ARG A 66 -2.31 12.35 6.19
N ASP A 67 -1.41 12.91 5.39
CA ASP A 67 -0.06 13.35 5.77
C ASP A 67 0.78 12.21 6.41
N GLN A 68 0.48 10.96 6.02
CA GLN A 68 1.17 9.76 6.49
C GLN A 68 2.30 9.38 5.53
N SER A 69 3.51 9.23 6.07
CA SER A 69 4.69 8.76 5.31
C SER A 69 4.80 7.24 5.24
N PHE A 70 3.86 6.51 5.83
CA PHE A 70 3.88 5.05 5.94
C PHE A 70 2.49 4.47 5.68
N VAL A 71 2.44 3.34 4.98
CA VAL A 71 1.20 2.63 4.62
C VAL A 71 1.01 1.44 5.57
N ASP A 72 0.10 1.62 6.51
CA ASP A 72 -0.37 0.58 7.42
C ASP A 72 -1.49 -0.29 6.83
N ASP A 73 -1.92 -1.31 7.57
CA ASP A 73 -3.05 -2.17 7.21
C ASP A 73 -4.34 -1.36 7.02
N ARG A 74 -4.58 -0.35 7.85
CA ARG A 74 -5.77 0.53 7.76
C ARG A 74 -5.85 1.25 6.41
N VAL A 75 -4.77 1.91 6.01
CA VAL A 75 -4.72 2.63 4.72
C VAL A 75 -4.88 1.66 3.55
N MET A 76 -4.31 0.45 3.68
CA MET A 76 -4.46 -0.59 2.67
C MET A 76 -5.91 -1.12 2.59
N LEU A 77 -6.60 -1.26 3.72
CA LEU A 77 -8.02 -1.64 3.77
C LEU A 77 -8.93 -0.57 3.18
N ASP A 78 -8.69 0.71 3.52
CA ASP A 78 -9.45 1.82 2.95
C ASP A 78 -9.27 1.89 1.42
N ALA A 79 -8.05 1.62 0.94
CA ALA A 79 -7.78 1.54 -0.49
C ALA A 79 -8.50 0.36 -1.17
N CYS A 80 -8.71 -0.75 -0.45
CA CYS A 80 -9.51 -1.86 -0.94
C CYS A 80 -10.99 -1.47 -1.06
N GLU A 81 -11.52 -0.77 -0.05
CA GLU A 81 -12.89 -0.25 -0.06
C GLU A 81 -13.11 0.73 -1.22
N GLU A 82 -12.18 1.66 -1.46
CA GLU A 82 -12.29 2.59 -2.59
C GLU A 82 -12.25 1.92 -3.96
N LEU A 83 -11.43 0.88 -4.10
CA LEU A 83 -11.38 0.10 -5.34
C LEU A 83 -12.51 -0.93 -5.45
N GLN A 84 -13.38 -1.02 -4.44
CA GLN A 84 -14.45 -2.03 -4.33
C GLN A 84 -13.90 -3.47 -4.50
N LEU A 85 -12.63 -3.66 -4.14
CA LEU A 85 -11.98 -4.96 -4.08
C LEU A 85 -12.41 -5.56 -2.74
N GLY A 86 -13.39 -6.48 -2.78
CA GLY A 86 -14.09 -7.01 -1.60
C GLY A 86 -13.24 -7.09 -0.33
N ARG A 87 -13.73 -6.50 0.76
CA ARG A 87 -12.98 -6.30 2.01
C ARG A 87 -12.42 -7.64 2.50
N PRO A 88 -11.10 -7.87 2.49
CA PRO A 88 -10.54 -9.05 3.10
C PRO A 88 -10.84 -8.96 4.60
N THR A 89 -11.46 -9.98 5.18
CA THR A 89 -11.65 -10.06 6.63
C THR A 89 -10.26 -10.17 7.26
N VAL A 90 -9.73 -9.03 7.71
CA VAL A 90 -8.53 -8.96 8.53
C VAL A 90 -9.04 -8.92 9.97
N THR A 91 -8.81 -10.01 10.70
CA THR A 91 -9.06 -10.06 12.15
C THR A 91 -8.26 -8.93 12.78
N GLN A 92 -8.98 -7.92 13.27
CA GLN A 92 -8.39 -6.70 13.80
C GLN A 92 -7.62 -7.01 15.09
N GLY A 93 -6.29 -7.06 14.99
CA GLY A 93 -5.38 -7.01 16.13
C GLY A 93 -4.80 -5.61 16.22
N HIS A 94 -5.18 -4.88 17.25
CA HIS A 94 -4.75 -3.51 17.55
C HIS A 94 -3.21 -3.36 17.62
N ALA A 95 -2.68 -2.31 17.01
CA ALA A 95 -1.47 -1.62 17.48
C ALA A 95 -1.54 -0.13 17.11
N GLU A 96 -2.07 0.63 18.06
CA GLU A 96 -2.15 2.08 18.07
C GLU A 96 -0.74 2.66 18.27
N ALA A 97 -0.18 3.31 17.26
CA ALA A 97 1.02 4.13 17.41
C ALA A 97 1.12 5.20 16.30
N VAL A 98 0.10 6.05 16.18
CA VAL A 98 0.30 7.36 15.55
C VAL A 98 1.15 8.18 16.52
N GLN A 99 2.45 8.20 16.25
CA GLN A 99 3.37 9.16 16.86
C GLN A 99 2.97 10.57 16.41
N PRO A 100 2.91 11.57 17.30
CA PRO A 100 2.65 12.94 16.90
C PRO A 100 3.91 13.47 16.23
N ARG A 101 3.91 13.53 14.90
CA ARG A 101 5.07 14.03 14.14
C ARG A 101 4.90 15.50 13.79
N GLY A 102 5.55 16.33 14.62
CA GLY A 102 6.20 17.58 14.23
C GLY A 102 5.30 18.64 13.61
N ASP A 103 4.67 19.45 14.46
CA ASP A 103 4.13 20.73 14.03
C ASP A 103 5.24 21.65 13.50
N ARG A 104 4.83 22.46 12.53
CA ARG A 104 5.63 23.04 11.45
C ARG A 104 6.52 24.19 11.93
N GLY A 105 7.53 24.48 11.13
CA GLY A 105 8.39 25.64 11.32
C GLY A 105 7.67 26.99 11.20
N THR A 106 8.41 27.99 11.68
CA THR A 106 8.29 29.44 11.40
C THR A 106 7.16 30.18 12.11
N THR A 107 7.52 30.89 13.19
CA THR A 107 7.09 32.28 13.30
C THR A 107 8.25 33.15 13.76
N SER A 108 8.53 34.15 12.92
CA SER A 108 9.35 35.31 13.19
C SER A 108 8.58 36.25 14.11
N ARG A 109 9.19 36.76 15.20
CA ARG A 109 9.04 38.17 15.63
C ARG A 109 9.81 38.54 16.89
N LYS A 110 10.49 39.69 16.75
CA LYS A 110 10.90 40.73 17.71
C LYS A 110 12.01 40.43 18.70
#